data_AF-A0A4P8ZIM4-F1
#
_entry.id   AF-A0A4P8ZIM4-F1
#
_cell.length_a   1.000
_cell.length_b   1.000
_cell.length_c   1.000
_cell.angle_alpha   90.00
_cell.angle_beta   90.00
_cell.angle_gamma   90.00
#
_symmetry.space_group_name_H-M   'P 1'
#
loop_
_entity.id
_entity.type
_entity.pdbx_description
1 polymer ?
#
loop_
_entity_poly.entity_id
_entity_poly.type
_entity_poly.pdbx_seq_one_letter_code
_entity_poly.pdbx_strand_id
1 'polypeptide(L)' 'MLTILLAGIPLFGLIYMLILAFGSGHSASKRNWAKATLIWAVIGAVLSILFVVVLGALGWTFNAGSAGGTGVG' A
#
# COMPACT_ATOMS: atom_id res chain seq x y z
N MET A 1 -17.84 11.77 2.85
CA MET A 1 -17.97 10.36 2.42
C MET A 1 -17.57 10.12 0.96
N LEU A 2 -17.58 11.14 0.08
CA LEU A 2 -17.06 11.02 -1.30
C LEU A 2 -15.52 10.92 -1.39
N THR A 3 -14.80 11.50 -0.42
CA THR A 3 -13.33 11.44 -0.33
C THR A 3 -12.77 10.02 -0.17
N ILE A 4 -13.51 9.12 0.49
CA ILE A 4 -13.10 7.72 0.68
C ILE A 4 -13.33 6.90 -0.60
N LEU A 5 -14.37 7.22 -1.37
CA LEU A 5 -14.64 6.61 -2.67
C LEU A 5 -13.60 7.02 -3.72
N LEU A 6 -13.18 8.29 -3.71
CA LEU A 6 -12.11 8.76 -4.59
C LEU A 6 -10.73 8.25 -4.15
N ALA A 7 -10.50 8.07 -2.84
CA ALA A 7 -9.31 7.41 -2.30
C ALA A 7 -9.20 5.92 -2.66
N GLY A 8 -10.33 5.27 -2.98
CA GLY A 8 -10.36 3.89 -3.48
C GLY A 8 -9.81 3.72 -4.90
N ILE A 9 -9.72 4.81 -5.68
CA ILE A 9 -9.01 4.81 -6.97
C ILE A 9 -7.59 5.33 -6.71
N PRO A 10 -6.57 4.45 -6.66
CA PRO A 10 -5.28 4.76 -6.01
C PRO A 10 -4.58 6.01 -6.58
N LEU A 11 -4.68 6.26 -7.88
CA LEU A 11 -4.10 7.45 -8.54
C LEU A 11 -4.86 8.74 -8.21
N PHE A 12 -6.19 8.73 -8.36
CA PHE A 12 -7.02 9.92 -8.14
C PHE A 12 -7.12 10.29 -6.66
N GLY A 13 -7.12 9.29 -5.78
CA GLY A 13 -7.04 9.45 -4.33
C GLY A 13 -5.77 10.14 -3.87
N LEU A 14 -4.62 9.72 -4.40
CA LEU A 14 -3.31 10.33 -4.11
C LEU A 14 -3.28 11.79 -4.59
N ILE A 15 -3.68 12.05 -5.84
CA ILE A 15 -3.71 13.39 -6.43
C ILE A 15 -4.64 14.32 -5.62
N TYR A 16 -5.81 13.84 -5.22
CA TYR A 16 -6.74 14.60 -4.39
C TYR A 16 -6.16 14.92 -3.00
N MET A 17 -5.45 13.96 -2.36
CA MET A 17 -4.79 14.20 -1.08
C MET A 17 -3.63 15.18 -1.19
N LEU A 18 -2.90 15.21 -2.32
CA LEU A 18 -1.87 16.22 -2.60
C LEU A 18 -2.49 17.61 -2.74
N ILE A 19 -3.58 17.74 -3.50
CA ILE A 19 -4.33 19.01 -3.64
C ILE A 19 -4.87 19.49 -2.29
N LEU A 20 -5.36 18.57 -1.45
CA LEU A 20 -5.88 18.91 -0.12
C LEU A 20 -4.76 19.27 0.87
N ALA A 21 -3.63 18.59 0.82
CA ALA A 21 -2.48 18.82 1.71
C ALA A 21 -1.71 20.10 1.38
N PHE A 22 -1.64 20.47 0.10
CA PHE A 22 -0.88 21.63 -0.39
C PHE A 22 -1.75 22.79 -0.89
N GLY A 23 -3.07 22.62 -0.97
CA GLY A 23 -4.00 23.68 -1.39
C GLY A 23 -4.16 24.80 -0.36
N SER A 24 -4.25 26.03 -0.85
CA SER A 24 -4.26 27.27 -0.05
C SER A 24 -5.61 27.62 0.60
N GLY A 25 -6.71 26.97 0.21
CA GLY A 25 -8.08 27.32 0.65
C GLY A 25 -8.66 26.52 1.83
N HIS A 26 -7.89 25.61 2.45
CA HIS A 26 -8.40 24.71 3.50
C HIS A 26 -7.87 25.03 4.90
N SER A 27 -8.71 24.79 5.92
CA SER A 27 -8.33 24.95 7.33
C SER A 27 -7.18 24.02 7.74
N ALA A 28 -6.38 24.46 8.73
CA ALA A 28 -5.18 23.75 9.17
C ALA A 28 -5.45 22.27 9.57
N SER A 29 -6.55 21.99 10.26
CA SER A 29 -6.94 20.61 10.62
C SER A 29 -7.19 19.71 9.41
N LYS A 30 -7.79 20.25 8.34
CA LYS A 30 -8.09 19.46 7.13
C LYS A 30 -6.82 19.13 6.34
N ARG A 31 -5.86 20.05 6.30
CA ARG A 31 -4.52 19.80 5.73
C ARG A 31 -3.72 18.80 6.56
N ASN A 32 -3.79 18.88 7.89
CA ASN A 32 -3.09 17.93 8.77
C ASN A 32 -3.61 16.51 8.60
N TRP A 33 -4.93 16.34 8.49
CA TRP A 33 -5.55 15.05 8.20
C TRP A 33 -5.10 14.49 6.83
N ALA A 34 -5.05 15.33 5.79
CA ALA A 34 -4.57 14.91 4.47
C ALA A 34 -3.11 14.42 4.51
N LYS A 35 -2.24 15.13 5.23
CA LYS A 35 -0.83 14.74 5.44
C LYS A 35 -0.72 13.41 6.21
N ALA A 36 -1.52 13.22 7.26
CA ALA A 36 -1.54 11.98 8.04
C ALA A 36 -1.98 10.78 7.18
N THR A 37 -3.01 10.94 6.35
CA THR A 37 -3.45 9.91 5.39
C THR A 37 -2.36 9.59 4.36
N LEU A 38 -1.62 10.59 3.89
CA LEU A 38 -0.53 10.38 2.94
C LEU A 38 0.62 9.55 3.56
N ILE A 39 0.94 9.82 4.82
CA ILE A 39 1.95 9.05 5.58
C ILE A 39 1.51 7.60 5.73
N TRP A 40 0.24 7.36 6.09
CA TRP A 40 -0.31 6.01 6.18
C TRP A 40 -0.30 5.27 4.83
N ALA A 41 -0.56 5.97 3.72
CA ALA A 41 -0.49 5.37 2.38
C ALA A 41 0.93 4.92 2.03
N VAL A 42 1.95 5.72 2.36
CA VAL A 42 3.37 5.36 2.16
C VAL A 42 3.75 4.15 3.01
N ILE A 43 3.37 4.15 4.29
CA ILE A 43 3.62 3.02 5.20
C ILE A 43 2.96 1.74 4.65
N GLY A 44 1.70 1.83 4.22
CA GLY A 44 0.97 0.71 3.63
C GLY A 44 1.64 0.16 2.37
N ALA A 45 2.17 1.02 1.50
CA ALA A 45 2.90 0.61 0.29
C ALA A 45 4.23 -0.11 0.63
N VAL A 46 5.00 0.39 1.61
CA VAL A 46 6.24 -0.26 2.03
C VAL A 46 5.94 -1.62 2.66
N LEU A 47 4.93 -1.68 3.53
CA LEU A 47 4.50 -2.93 4.17
C LEU A 47 3.99 -3.95 3.15
N SER A 48 3.24 -3.53 2.13
CA SER A 48 2.75 -4.46 1.10
C SER A 48 3.88 -5.04 0.25
N ILE A 49 4.88 -4.24 -0.11
CA ILE A 49 6.09 -4.72 -0.81
C ILE A 49 6.82 -5.75 0.05
N LEU A 50 7.08 -5.43 1.31
CA LEU A 50 7.72 -6.37 2.25
C LEU A 50 6.92 -7.66 2.39
N PHE A 51 5.60 -7.56 2.50
CA PHE A 51 4.72 -8.70 2.60
C PHE A 51 4.76 -9.59 1.35
N VAL A 52 4.73 -9.00 0.15
CA VAL A 52 4.86 -9.74 -1.12
C VAL A 52 6.23 -10.42 -1.23
N VAL A 53 7.31 -9.76 -0.83
CA VAL A 53 8.66 -10.35 -0.83
C VAL A 53 8.72 -11.55 0.12
N VAL A 54 8.20 -11.40 1.35
CA VAL A 54 8.17 -12.48 2.34
C VAL A 54 7.31 -13.64 1.84
N LEU A 55 6.08 -13.37 1.37
CA LEU A 55 5.21 -14.41 0.82
C LEU A 55 5.80 -15.09 -0.42
N GLY A 56 6.49 -14.34 -1.29
CA GLY A 56 7.16 -14.89 -2.47
C GLY A 56 8.31 -15.82 -2.10
N ALA A 57 9.14 -15.42 -1.13
CA ALA A 57 10.21 -16.26 -0.59
C ALA A 57 9.67 -17.53 0.10
N LEU A 58 8.57 -17.39 0.86
CA LEU A 58 7.88 -18.51 1.48
C LEU A 58 7.30 -19.46 0.42
N GLY A 59 6.62 -18.92 -0.60
CA GLY A 59 6.10 -19.71 -1.72
C GLY A 59 7.20 -20.47 -2.47
N TRP A 60 8.36 -19.84 -2.67
CA TRP A 60 9.53 -20.48 -3.28
C TRP A 60 10.05 -21.65 -2.43
N THR A 61 10.18 -21.48 -1.10
CA THR A 61 10.65 -22.57 -0.24
C THR A 61 9.64 -23.72 -0.16
N PHE A 62 8.33 -23.42 -0.18
CA PHE A 62 7.30 -24.47 -0.22
C PHE A 62 7.35 -25.24 -1.54
N ASN A 63 7.52 -24.56 -2.67
CA ASN A 63 7.62 -25.21 -3.98
C ASN A 63 8.92 -26.02 -4.14
N ALA A 64 10.05 -25.48 -3.69
CA ALA A 64 11.34 -26.18 -3.71
C ALA A 64 11.34 -27.42 -2.81
N GLY A 65 10.68 -27.37 -1.65
CA GLY A 65 10.50 -28.51 -0.75
C GLY A 65 9.63 -29.62 -1.35
N SER A 66 8.62 -29.26 -2.16
CA SER A 66 7.80 -30.25 -2.88
C SER A 66 8.50 -30.92 -4.08
N ALA A 67 9.51 -30.28 -4.68
CA ALA A 67 10.27 -30.84 -5.80
C ALA A 67 11.33 -31.89 -5.37
N GLY A 68 11.65 -31.98 -4.07
CA GLY A 68 12.58 -32.97 -3.52
C GLY A 68 12.01 -34.39 -3.34
N GLY A 69 10.75 -34.63 -3.72
CA GLY A 69 10.03 -35.88 -3.45
C GLY A 69 9.98 -36.92 -4.58
N THR A 70 10.49 -36.64 -5.78
CA THR A 70 10.53 -37.62 -6.88
C THR A 70 11.96 -38.16 -7.09
N GLY A 71 12.52 -38.72 -6.03
CA GLY A 71 13.72 -39.54 -6.08
C GLY A 71 13.32 -41.01 -6.27
N VAL A 72 13.69 -41.56 -7.41
CA VAL A 72 13.50 -42.98 -7.80
C VAL A 72 14.23 -43.88 -6.79
N GLY A 73 13.53 -44.88 -6.26
CA GLY A 73 14.03 -45.94 -5.39
C GLY A 73 12.96 -47.00 -5.18
#